data_AF-A0A818QEH0-F1
#
_entry.id   AF-A0A818QEH0-F1
#
_cell.length_a   1.000
_cell.length_b   1.000
_cell.length_c   1.000
_cell.angle_alpha   90.00
_cell.angle_beta   90.00
_cell.angle_gamma   90.00
#
_symmetry.space_group_name_H-M   'P 1'
#
loop_
_entity.id
_entity.type
_entity.pdbx_description
1 polymer ?
#
loop_
_entity_poly.entity_id
_entity_poly.type
_entity_poly.pdbx_seq_one_letter_code
_entity_poly.pdbx_strand_id
1 'polypeptide(L)'
;YVKAKLIRPAASSINVGDGKSTVNASDIGPLLSYDILMRTSCNPAYSEIPKRHASYATWPIEDLPPVDDLVRAGFFYTGTKSIVTCFYCNGSLQNWGPHDNPMIEHARWFPHCA
;
A
#
# COMPACT_ATOMS: atom_id res chain seq x y z
N TYR A 1 -6.85 -8.32 17.72
CA TYR A 1 -5.94 -7.17 17.91
C TYR A 1 -4.66 -7.45 17.15
N VAL A 2 -4.47 -6.68 16.08
CA VAL A 2 -3.39 -6.81 15.10
C VAL A 2 -2.08 -6.29 15.71
N LYS A 3 -0.97 -7.05 15.58
CA LYS A 3 0.23 -6.83 16.43
C LYS A 3 1.34 -5.96 15.85
N ALA A 4 1.34 -5.58 14.56
CA ALA A 4 2.49 -4.85 14.03
C ALA A 4 2.17 -3.88 12.90
N LYS A 5 2.74 -2.67 13.03
CA LYS A 5 3.18 -1.78 11.95
C LYS A 5 4.60 -2.20 11.57
N LEU A 6 4.76 -3.07 10.57
CA LEU A 6 6.10 -3.33 10.03
C LEU A 6 6.58 -2.05 9.35
N ILE A 7 7.63 -1.44 9.89
CA ILE A 7 8.24 -0.24 9.33
C ILE A 7 8.89 -0.62 8.00
N ARG A 8 8.57 0.17 6.98
CA ARG A 8 9.04 0.14 5.59
C ARG A 8 10.51 -0.29 5.48
N PRO A 9 10.91 -1.13 4.51
CA PRO A 9 12.29 -1.05 4.05
C PRO A 9 12.54 0.42 3.66
N ALA A 10 13.69 0.97 4.08
CA ALA A 10 14.11 2.30 3.65
C ALA A 10 13.92 2.41 2.15
N ALA A 11 13.36 3.53 1.68
CA ALA A 11 13.30 3.81 0.25
C ALA A 11 14.66 3.45 -0.33
N SER A 12 14.69 2.45 -1.21
CA SER A 12 15.90 2.14 -1.96
C SER A 12 16.31 3.46 -2.60
N SER A 13 17.46 3.98 -2.21
CA SER A 13 18.10 5.08 -2.89
C SER A 13 18.16 4.68 -4.35
N ILE A 14 17.29 5.27 -5.17
CA ILE A 14 17.34 5.07 -6.61
C ILE A 14 18.56 5.89 -7.05
N ASN A 15 19.69 5.22 -7.17
CA ASN A 15 20.78 5.72 -8.00
C ASN A 15 20.30 5.60 -9.45
N VAL A 16 19.62 6.64 -9.95
CA VAL A 16 19.48 6.81 -11.40
C VAL A 16 20.83 7.31 -11.89
N GLY A 17 21.69 6.36 -12.29
CA GLY A 17 22.84 6.66 -13.13
C GLY A 17 22.36 7.14 -14.49
N ASP A 18 22.79 8.35 -14.82
CA ASP A 18 22.86 9.03 -16.12
C ASP A 18 22.13 8.41 -17.33
N GLY A 19 20.99 9.04 -17.67
CA GLY A 19 20.33 8.95 -18.96
C GLY A 19 19.72 10.31 -19.31
N LYS A 20 20.48 11.12 -20.05
CA LYS A 20 20.20 12.51 -20.42
C LYS A 20 18.93 12.65 -21.27
N SER A 21 17.82 13.07 -20.67
CA SER A 21 16.68 13.66 -21.37
C SER A 21 16.55 15.12 -20.96
N THR A 22 16.86 16.01 -21.90
CA THR A 22 16.78 17.47 -21.70
C THR A 22 15.32 17.90 -21.84
N VAL A 23 14.70 18.33 -20.75
CA VAL A 23 13.43 19.06 -20.79
C VAL A 23 13.72 20.53 -20.49
N ASN A 24 13.32 21.42 -21.40
CA ASN A 24 13.59 22.85 -21.28
C ASN A 24 12.67 23.48 -20.23
N ALA A 25 13.27 24.33 -19.38
CA ALA A 25 12.62 24.97 -18.23
C ALA A 25 11.56 26.04 -18.58
N SER A 26 11.13 26.13 -19.85
CA SER A 26 10.13 27.09 -20.33
C SER A 26 8.71 26.52 -20.43
N ASP A 27 8.52 25.20 -20.28
CA ASP A 27 7.20 24.56 -20.49
C ASP A 27 6.46 24.23 -19.18
N ILE A 28 6.99 24.62 -18.02
CA ILE A 28 6.30 24.45 -16.72
C ILE A 28 5.40 25.66 -16.46
N GLY A 29 4.14 25.57 -16.89
CA GLY A 29 3.08 26.50 -16.53
C GLY A 29 2.80 26.57 -15.02
N PRO A 30 2.08 27.61 -14.53
CA PRO A 30 2.20 28.09 -13.16
C PRO A 30 1.36 27.29 -12.15
N LEU A 31 2.03 26.91 -11.06
CA LEU A 31 1.49 26.73 -9.70
C LEU A 31 0.38 25.68 -9.53
N LEU A 32 0.76 24.39 -9.43
CA LEU A 32 0.02 23.51 -8.53
C LEU A 32 0.68 23.58 -7.16
N SER A 33 0.02 24.28 -6.24
CA SER A 33 0.37 24.44 -4.84
C SER A 33 0.90 23.13 -4.24
N TYR A 34 2.09 23.20 -3.65
CA TYR A 34 2.86 22.07 -3.12
C TYR A 34 2.14 21.24 -2.03
N ASP A 35 0.97 21.70 -1.55
CA ASP A 35 0.16 21.04 -0.52
C ASP A 35 -0.91 20.08 -1.05
N ILE A 36 -1.09 19.97 -2.37
CA ILE A 36 -1.99 18.98 -3.00
C ILE A 36 -1.16 18.02 -3.86
N LEU A 37 -0.06 17.49 -3.31
CA LEU A 37 0.59 16.32 -3.86
C LEU A 37 -0.34 15.13 -3.64
N MET A 38 -1.16 14.84 -4.65
CA MET A 38 -1.82 13.54 -4.80
C MET A 38 -0.74 12.47 -4.72
N ARG A 39 -0.56 11.90 -3.53
CA ARG A 39 0.49 10.92 -3.28
C ARG A 39 0.20 9.74 -4.20
N THR A 40 1.14 9.44 -5.08
CA THR A 40 1.00 8.28 -5.96
C THR A 40 0.96 7.02 -5.10
N SER A 41 0.16 6.04 -5.51
CA SER A 41 0.09 4.76 -4.80
C SER A 41 1.48 4.12 -4.73
N CYS A 42 1.91 3.70 -3.55
CA CYS A 42 3.24 3.10 -3.38
C CYS A 42 3.40 1.76 -4.13
N ASN A 43 2.31 1.05 -4.42
CA ASN A 43 2.29 -0.18 -5.19
C ASN A 43 1.22 -0.11 -6.32
N PRO A 44 1.52 0.56 -7.45
CA PRO A 44 0.56 0.76 -8.54
C PRO A 44 0.03 -0.54 -9.16
N ALA A 45 0.83 -1.62 -9.15
CA ALA A 45 0.43 -2.94 -9.63
C ALA A 45 -0.78 -3.54 -8.90
N TYR A 46 -1.09 -3.03 -7.70
CA TYR A 46 -2.21 -3.45 -6.86
C TYR A 46 -3.27 -2.34 -6.68
N SER A 47 -3.24 -1.31 -7.54
CA SER A 47 -4.25 -0.24 -7.55
C SER A 47 -5.65 -0.74 -7.90
N GLU A 48 -5.73 -1.74 -8.77
CA GLU A 48 -6.98 -2.38 -9.18
C GLU A 48 -7.42 -3.47 -8.18
N ILE A 49 -8.73 -3.51 -7.86
CA ILE A 49 -9.33 -4.52 -6.97
C ILE A 49 -9.02 -5.96 -7.42
N PRO A 50 -9.16 -6.35 -8.70
CA PRO A 50 -8.90 -7.72 -9.13
C PRO A 50 -7.45 -8.15 -8.91
N LYS A 51 -6.49 -7.23 -9.05
CA LYS A 51 -5.07 -7.50 -8.80
C LYS A 51 -4.81 -7.75 -7.31
N ARG A 52 -5.44 -6.99 -6.42
CA ARG A 52 -5.38 -7.25 -4.97
C ARG A 52 -5.99 -8.61 -4.64
N HIS A 53 -7.19 -8.89 -5.13
CA HIS A 53 -7.87 -10.15 -4.87
C HIS A 53 -7.04 -11.36 -5.35
N ALA A 54 -6.47 -11.29 -6.55
CA ALA A 54 -5.62 -12.35 -7.10
C ALA A 54 -4.37 -12.66 -6.24
N SER A 55 -3.87 -11.71 -5.46
CA SER A 55 -2.72 -11.95 -4.57
C SER A 55 -3.00 -12.95 -3.45
N TYR A 56 -4.27 -13.18 -3.09
CA TYR A 56 -4.69 -14.07 -2.01
C TYR A 56 -4.78 -15.55 -2.41
N ALA A 57 -4.22 -15.94 -3.56
CA ALA A 57 -4.28 -17.32 -4.06
C ALA A 57 -3.73 -18.38 -3.08
N THR A 58 -2.78 -18.00 -2.22
CA THR A 58 -2.18 -18.85 -1.19
C THR A 58 -2.44 -18.34 0.23
N TRP A 59 -3.52 -17.56 0.41
CA TRP A 59 -3.91 -17.06 1.74
C TRP A 59 -4.23 -18.25 2.65
N PRO A 60 -3.65 -18.31 3.87
CA PRO A 60 -3.86 -19.45 4.75
C PRO A 60 -5.32 -19.55 5.17
N ILE A 61 -5.82 -20.79 5.24
CA ILE A 61 -7.15 -21.12 5.77
C ILE A 61 -7.03 -21.17 7.29
N GLU A 62 -6.96 -19.99 7.90
CA GLU A 62 -6.98 -19.78 9.35
C GLU A 62 -8.19 -18.90 9.70
N ASP A 63 -8.47 -18.76 11.00
CA ASP A 63 -9.46 -17.83 11.55
C ASP A 63 -9.01 -16.36 11.34
N LEU A 64 -9.03 -15.92 10.08
CA LEU A 64 -8.58 -14.63 9.60
C LEU A 64 -9.76 -13.83 9.03
N PRO A 65 -9.62 -12.49 8.90
CA PRO A 65 -10.64 -11.66 8.28
C PRO A 65 -10.94 -12.10 6.83
N PRO A 66 -12.18 -11.88 6.34
CA PRO A 66 -12.53 -12.17 4.96
C PRO A 66 -11.61 -11.44 3.97
N VAL A 67 -11.19 -12.15 2.91
CA VAL A 67 -10.33 -11.59 1.86
C VAL A 67 -10.96 -10.35 1.23
N ASP A 68 -12.27 -10.36 1.00
CA ASP A 68 -12.99 -9.21 0.43
C ASP A 68 -12.86 -7.95 1.29
N ASP A 69 -12.87 -8.08 2.62
CA ASP A 69 -12.74 -6.94 3.53
C ASP A 69 -11.30 -6.40 3.53
N LEU A 70 -10.31 -7.29 3.47
CA LEU A 70 -8.90 -6.90 3.33
C LEU A 70 -8.66 -6.16 2.01
N VAL A 71 -9.19 -6.68 0.89
CA VAL A 71 -9.08 -6.08 -0.45
C VAL A 71 -9.77 -4.72 -0.54
N ARG A 72 -10.96 -4.58 0.06
CA ARG A 72 -11.70 -3.31 0.16
C ARG A 72 -10.96 -2.28 1.02
N ALA A 73 -10.27 -2.74 2.06
CA ALA A 73 -9.37 -1.90 2.85
C ALA A 73 -8.05 -1.51 2.15
N GLY A 74 -7.87 -1.93 0.90
CA GLY A 74 -6.70 -1.58 0.09
C GLY A 74 -5.50 -2.50 0.32
N PHE A 75 -5.69 -3.63 1.01
CA PHE A 75 -4.62 -4.59 1.24
C PHE A 75 -4.48 -5.60 0.10
N PHE A 76 -3.23 -5.96 -0.22
CA PHE A 76 -2.88 -7.15 -0.99
C PHE A 76 -2.04 -8.08 -0.11
N TYR A 77 -2.09 -9.39 -0.38
CA TYR A 77 -1.31 -10.38 0.34
C TYR A 77 0.14 -10.39 -0.14
N THR A 78 1.10 -10.45 0.78
CA THR A 78 2.52 -10.49 0.45
C THR A 78 3.03 -11.91 0.13
N GLY A 79 2.17 -12.94 0.21
CA GLY A 79 2.57 -14.34 0.03
C GLY A 79 3.23 -14.97 1.26
N THR A 80 3.27 -14.28 2.41
CA THR A 80 3.94 -14.76 3.63
C THR A 80 3.02 -14.66 4.85
N LYS A 81 2.75 -15.80 5.50
CA LYS A 81 1.93 -15.90 6.73
C LYS A 81 0.58 -15.20 6.56
N SER A 82 0.23 -14.29 7.46
CA SER A 82 -0.96 -13.43 7.40
C SER A 82 -0.58 -11.95 7.16
N ILE A 83 0.56 -11.70 6.53
CA ILE A 83 1.04 -10.34 6.28
C ILE A 83 0.35 -9.78 5.04
N VAL A 84 -0.29 -8.62 5.19
CA VAL A 84 -0.90 -7.89 4.08
C VAL A 84 -0.35 -6.47 4.03
N THR A 85 -0.29 -5.88 2.83
CA THR A 85 0.29 -4.54 2.60
C THR A 85 -0.68 -3.66 1.82
N CYS A 86 -0.84 -2.41 2.25
CA CYS A 86 -1.69 -1.45 1.57
C CYS A 86 -1.03 -1.01 0.25
N PHE A 87 -1.78 -1.04 -0.85
CA PHE A 87 -1.27 -0.62 -2.14
C PHE A 87 -0.92 0.89 -2.18
N TYR A 88 -1.64 1.72 -1.43
CA TYR A 88 -1.46 3.17 -1.45
C TYR A 88 -0.34 3.63 -0.51
N CYS A 89 -0.45 3.33 0.80
CA CYS A 89 0.49 3.85 1.79
C CYS A 89 1.70 2.95 2.08
N ASN A 90 1.74 1.74 1.50
CA ASN A 90 2.74 0.69 1.79
C ASN A 90 2.81 0.27 3.26
N GLY A 91 1.73 0.48 4.01
CA GLY A 91 1.61 0.04 5.39
C GLY A 91 1.27 -1.44 5.46
N SER A 92 2.01 -2.21 6.25
CA SER A 92 1.78 -3.65 6.42
C SER A 92 1.27 -4.00 7.81
N LEU A 93 0.33 -4.95 7.87
CA LEU A 93 -0.30 -5.48 9.08
C LEU A 93 -0.21 -7.01 9.09
N GLN A 94 -0.14 -7.59 10.29
CA GLN A 94 -0.08 -9.04 10.51
C GLN A 94 -0.67 -9.46 11.86
N ASN A 95 -0.83 -10.77 12.07
CA ASN A 95 -1.42 -11.37 13.27
C ASN A 95 -2.88 -10.92 13.45
N TRP A 96 -3.65 -11.04 12.36
CA TRP A 96 -5.07 -10.77 12.35
C TRP A 96 -5.83 -11.78 13.21
N GLY A 97 -6.85 -11.31 13.92
CA GLY A 97 -7.89 -12.16 14.49
C GLY A 97 -9.13 -12.20 13.59
N PRO A 98 -10.01 -13.20 13.76
CA PRO A 98 -11.20 -13.40 12.92
C PRO A 98 -12.22 -12.26 13.03
N HIS A 99 -12.16 -11.49 14.12
CA HIS A 99 -13.07 -10.36 14.40
C HIS A 99 -12.42 -8.99 14.18
N ASP A 100 -11.17 -8.94 13.73
CA ASP A 100 -10.50 -7.67 13.44
C ASP A 100 -11.09 -7.09 12.13
N ASN A 101 -11.43 -5.80 12.13
CA ASN A 101 -11.97 -5.12 10.95
C ASN A 101 -10.84 -4.44 10.16
N PRO A 102 -10.55 -4.87 8.91
CA PRO A 102 -9.42 -4.34 8.14
C PRO A 102 -9.44 -2.83 7.92
N MET A 103 -10.62 -2.23 7.70
CA MET A 103 -10.75 -0.78 7.53
C MET A 103 -10.39 -0.02 8.80
N ILE A 104 -10.90 -0.46 9.95
CA ILE A 104 -10.66 0.17 11.24
C ILE A 104 -9.17 0.06 11.62
N GLU A 105 -8.59 -1.12 11.46
CA GLU A 105 -7.17 -1.34 11.76
C GLU A 105 -6.27 -0.54 10.82
N HIS A 106 -6.60 -0.47 9.52
CA HIS A 106 -5.87 0.36 8.59
C HIS A 106 -5.88 1.84 9.02
N ALA A 107 -7.06 2.41 9.29
CA ALA A 107 -7.18 3.79 9.73
C ALA A 107 -6.47 4.05 11.07
N ARG A 108 -6.52 3.09 12.01
CA ARG A 108 -5.85 3.19 13.31
C ARG A 108 -4.33 3.26 13.18
N TRP A 109 -3.73 2.42 12.34
CA TRP A 109 -2.27 2.28 12.25
C TRP A 109 -1.62 3.21 11.21
N PHE A 110 -2.37 3.63 10.18
CA PHE A 110 -1.90 4.49 9.09
C PHE A 110 -2.88 5.65 8.83
N PRO A 111 -3.04 6.59 9.77
CA PRO A 111 -4.05 7.67 9.70
C PRO A 111 -3.84 8.69 8.56
N HIS A 112 -2.72 8.60 7.82
CA HIS A 112 -2.42 9.43 6.65
C HIS A 112 -2.53 8.65 5.33
N CYS A 113 -3.15 7.47 5.33
CA CYS A 113 -3.51 6.75 4.11
C CYS A 113 -4.87 7.26 3.62
N ALA A 114 -4.95 7.72 2.37
CA ALA A 114 -6.16 8.27 1.74
C ALA A 114 -6.37 7.64 0.36
#